data_AF-A0A1G6ST85-F1
#
_entry.id   AF-A0A1G6ST85-F1
#
_cell.length_a   1.000
_cell.length_b   1.000
_cell.length_c   1.000
_cell.angle_alpha   90.00
_cell.angle_beta   90.00
_cell.angle_gamma   90.00
#
_symmetry.space_group_name_H-M   'P 1'
#
loop_
_entity.id
_entity.type
_entity.pdbx_description
1 polymer ?
#
loop_
_entity_poly.entity_id
_entity_poly.type
_entity_poly.pdbx_seq_one_letter_code
_entity_poly.pdbx_strand_id
1 'polypeptide(L)'
;MPVAFAETDPSEKTGEIPHLTDFAFHKTLPDIDFDDVPVMGLDADFYRRPVGDRLLSVGVYRFGGAETHRAWGWVGEAHCSWHAYRDPATGAYDGPFQGCPELRLLLDGDRALGFELGSGSLARRFLIP
;
A
#
# COMPACT_ATOMS: atom_id res chain seq x y z
N MET A 1 16.30 22.46 34.79
CA MET A 1 15.46 22.54 33.58
C MET A 1 15.36 21.12 33.01
N PRO A 2 14.28 20.36 33.25
CA PRO A 2 14.14 19.07 32.58
C PRO A 2 13.72 19.35 31.13
N VAL A 3 14.44 18.74 30.18
CA VAL A 3 14.12 18.79 28.76
C VAL A 3 12.87 17.92 28.58
N ALA A 4 11.76 18.54 28.18
CA ALA A 4 10.58 17.81 27.75
C ALA A 4 10.97 17.02 26.49
N PHE A 5 11.00 15.69 26.61
CA PHE A 5 10.92 14.84 25.43
C PHE A 5 9.58 15.15 24.80
N ALA A 6 9.58 15.81 23.64
CA ALA A 6 8.38 15.96 22.86
C ALA A 6 7.86 14.55 22.57
N GLU A 7 6.76 14.19 23.23
CA GLU A 7 5.94 13.04 22.88
C GLU A 7 5.55 13.27 21.43
N THR A 8 6.26 12.62 20.51
CA THR A 8 5.91 12.65 19.11
C THR A 8 4.62 11.86 19.03
N ASP A 9 3.52 12.54 18.76
CA ASP A 9 2.21 11.91 18.60
C ASP A 9 2.37 10.79 17.56
N PRO A 10 2.16 9.52 17.93
CA PRO A 10 2.33 8.40 17.01
C PRO A 10 1.36 8.47 15.82
N SER A 11 0.30 9.29 15.89
CA SER A 11 -0.60 9.54 14.76
C SER A 11 0.02 10.44 13.68
N GLU A 12 0.94 11.32 14.04
CA GLU A 12 1.43 12.41 13.17
C GLU A 12 2.28 11.93 11.99
N LYS A 13 2.81 10.70 12.02
CA LYS A 13 3.71 10.16 10.96
C LYS A 13 3.07 9.19 9.97
N THR A 14 1.78 8.88 10.10
CA THR A 14 1.11 7.98 9.13
C THR A 14 0.46 8.74 7.97
N GLY A 15 0.27 10.06 8.08
CA GLY A 15 -0.27 10.89 6.99
C GLY A 15 0.75 11.30 5.93
N GLU A 16 1.90 10.63 5.84
CA GLU A 16 2.97 10.89 4.87
C GLU A 16 3.32 9.61 4.11
N ILE A 17 3.76 9.74 2.86
CA ILE A 17 4.17 8.60 2.04
C ILE A 17 5.47 8.00 2.60
N PRO A 18 5.49 6.72 3.00
CA PRO A 18 6.66 6.14 3.67
C PRO A 18 7.91 6.09 2.77
N HIS A 19 9.03 6.58 3.29
CA HIS A 19 10.36 6.33 2.73
C HIS A 19 10.85 4.94 3.15
N LEU A 20 11.00 4.02 2.19
CA LEU A 20 11.32 2.61 2.49
C LEU A 20 12.69 2.41 3.17
N THR A 21 13.61 3.36 3.06
CA THR A 21 14.91 3.34 3.75
C THR A 21 14.78 3.31 5.27
N ASP A 22 13.65 3.75 5.80
CA ASP A 22 13.39 3.76 7.23
C ASP A 22 12.90 2.39 7.73
N PHE A 23 12.51 1.49 6.82
CA PHE A 23 11.88 0.22 7.13
C PHE A 23 12.79 -0.96 6.81
N ALA A 24 12.65 -2.03 7.59
CA ALA A 24 13.26 -3.32 7.28
C ALA A 24 12.30 -4.18 6.46
N PHE A 25 12.82 -4.87 5.44
CA PHE A 25 12.06 -5.89 4.72
C PHE A 25 11.55 -6.98 5.66
N HIS A 26 10.31 -7.39 5.47
CA HIS A 26 9.69 -8.45 6.28
C HIS A 26 9.37 -9.70 5.44
N LYS A 27 8.62 -9.55 4.34
CA LYS A 27 8.24 -10.66 3.47
C LYS A 27 7.72 -10.17 2.12
N THR A 28 7.66 -11.08 1.16
CA THR A 28 6.95 -10.92 -0.12
C THR A 28 5.75 -11.86 -0.14
N LEU A 29 4.64 -11.40 -0.70
CA LEU A 29 3.49 -12.22 -1.04
C LEU A 29 3.26 -12.12 -2.56
N PRO A 30 3.44 -13.22 -3.32
CA PRO A 30 3.12 -13.24 -4.74
C PRO A 30 1.62 -13.39 -4.98
N ASP A 31 1.15 -12.97 -6.15
CA ASP A 31 -0.22 -13.18 -6.64
C ASP A 31 -1.30 -12.87 -5.60
N ILE A 32 -1.28 -11.64 -5.07
CA ILE A 32 -2.23 -11.16 -4.07
C ILE A 32 -3.66 -11.42 -4.52
N ASP A 33 -4.44 -12.04 -3.63
CA ASP A 33 -5.86 -12.21 -3.81
C ASP A 33 -6.66 -10.98 -3.34
N PHE A 34 -7.81 -10.81 -3.96
CA PHE A 34 -8.88 -9.95 -3.47
C PHE A 34 -10.18 -10.75 -3.53
N ASP A 35 -10.90 -10.80 -2.40
CA ASP A 35 -12.11 -11.62 -2.25
C ASP A 35 -11.90 -13.07 -2.74
N ASP A 36 -10.79 -13.68 -2.30
CA ASP A 36 -10.34 -15.03 -2.65
C ASP A 36 -10.02 -15.26 -4.15
N VAL A 37 -9.97 -14.20 -4.97
CA VAL A 37 -9.56 -14.26 -6.39
C VAL A 37 -8.12 -13.76 -6.54
N PRO A 38 -7.16 -14.65 -6.85
CA PRO A 38 -5.76 -14.24 -7.06
C PRO A 38 -5.60 -13.40 -8.33
N VAL A 39 -4.87 -12.30 -8.22
CA VAL A 39 -4.48 -11.47 -9.36
C VAL A 39 -3.06 -11.86 -9.78
N MET A 40 -2.97 -12.68 -10.83
CA MET A 40 -1.68 -13.15 -11.34
C MET A 40 -0.75 -11.97 -11.71
N GLY A 41 0.45 -11.98 -11.14
CA GLY A 41 1.48 -10.97 -11.37
C GLY A 41 1.35 -9.71 -10.52
N LEU A 42 0.38 -9.65 -9.58
CA LEU A 42 0.32 -8.62 -8.55
C LEU A 42 0.97 -9.12 -7.26
N ASP A 43 2.21 -8.70 -7.03
CA ASP A 43 2.97 -9.08 -5.84
C ASP A 43 2.97 -7.92 -4.82
N ALA A 44 3.17 -8.24 -3.54
CA ALA A 44 3.37 -7.23 -2.50
C ALA A 44 4.59 -7.53 -1.62
N ASP A 45 5.47 -6.55 -1.49
CA ASP A 45 6.54 -6.56 -0.48
C ASP A 45 6.08 -5.81 0.76
N PHE A 46 6.21 -6.44 1.92
CA PHE A 46 5.90 -5.83 3.21
C PHE A 46 7.19 -5.46 3.93
N TYR A 47 7.24 -4.23 4.41
CA TYR A 47 8.33 -3.69 5.22
C TYR A 47 7.77 -3.20 6.55
N ARG A 48 8.59 -3.24 7.60
CA ARG A 48 8.17 -2.88 8.96
C ARG A 48 9.19 -1.99 9.65
N ARG A 49 8.69 -1.11 10.52
CA ARG A 49 9.50 -0.22 11.35
C ARG A 49 8.86 -0.03 12.73
N PRO A 50 9.61 -0.20 13.83
CA PRO A 50 9.09 0.09 15.16
C PRO A 50 8.88 1.60 15.34
N VAL A 51 7.77 1.98 15.97
CA VAL A 51 7.44 3.35 16.35
C VAL A 51 6.85 3.32 17.76
N GLY A 52 7.66 3.69 18.76
CA GLY A 52 7.29 3.50 20.17
C GLY A 52 7.08 2.03 20.49
N ASP A 53 5.91 1.70 21.04
CA ASP A 53 5.44 0.35 21.35
C ASP A 53 4.68 -0.33 20.20
N ARG A 54 4.52 0.37 19.06
CA ARG A 54 3.77 -0.10 17.90
C ARG A 54 4.70 -0.46 16.74
N LEU A 55 4.17 -1.25 15.80
CA LEU A 55 4.88 -1.66 14.61
C LEU A 55 4.13 -1.14 13.37
N LEU A 56 4.76 -0.21 12.65
CA LEU A 56 4.24 0.30 11.40
C LEU A 56 4.63 -0.65 10.26
N SER A 57 3.69 -0.94 9.37
CA SER A 57 3.89 -1.78 8.20
C SER A 57 3.52 -1.01 6.93
N VAL A 58 4.32 -1.15 5.88
CA VAL A 58 4.02 -0.66 4.53
C VAL A 58 4.07 -1.83 3.55
N GLY A 59 3.01 -1.98 2.76
CA GLY A 59 2.94 -2.85 1.60
C GLY A 59 3.26 -2.07 0.34
N VAL A 60 4.17 -2.59 -0.48
CA VAL A 60 4.53 -2.08 -1.80
C VAL A 60 4.04 -3.07 -2.84
N TYR A 61 2.99 -2.68 -3.57
CA TYR A 61 2.30 -3.53 -4.52
C TYR A 61 2.86 -3.30 -5.92
N ARG A 62 3.17 -4.38 -6.63
CA ARG A 62 3.76 -4.35 -7.97
C ARG A 62 3.00 -5.26 -8.91
N PHE A 63 2.64 -4.73 -10.07
CA PHE A 63 2.02 -5.50 -11.14
C PHE A 63 2.97 -5.58 -12.33
N GLY A 64 3.30 -6.80 -12.78
CA GLY A 64 4.29 -6.99 -13.84
C GLY A 64 5.65 -6.38 -13.51
N GLY A 65 6.02 -6.35 -12.21
CA GLY A 65 7.25 -5.75 -11.70
C GLY A 65 7.21 -4.22 -11.50
N ALA A 66 6.18 -3.52 -11.98
CA ALA A 66 6.03 -2.08 -11.79
C ALA A 66 5.18 -1.76 -10.56
N GLU A 67 5.65 -0.84 -9.72
CA GLU A 67 4.91 -0.39 -8.53
C GLU A 67 3.60 0.30 -8.91
N THR A 68 2.49 -0.17 -8.36
CA THR A 68 1.14 0.35 -8.63
C THR A 68 0.64 1.24 -7.50
N HIS A 69 0.86 0.82 -6.26
CA HIS A 69 0.47 1.57 -5.07
C HIS A 69 1.24 1.13 -3.82
N ARG A 70 1.15 1.97 -2.80
CA ARG A 70 1.53 1.63 -1.42
C ARG A 70 0.33 1.75 -0.51
N ALA A 71 0.26 0.88 0.47
CA ALA A 71 -0.68 0.99 1.58
C ALA A 71 0.06 0.73 2.89
N TRP A 72 -0.24 1.51 3.93
CA TRP A 72 0.44 1.37 5.22
C TRP A 72 -0.50 1.61 6.39
N GLY A 73 -0.09 1.07 7.53
CA GLY A 73 -0.87 1.09 8.76
C GLY A 73 -0.18 0.27 9.84
N TRP A 74 -0.87 0.08 10.95
CA TRP A 74 -0.30 -0.60 12.11
C TRP A 74 -0.50 -2.11 12.03
N VAL A 75 0.54 -2.87 12.37
CA VAL A 75 0.43 -4.33 12.48
C VAL A 75 -0.60 -4.68 13.55
N GLY A 76 -1.53 -5.57 13.21
CA GLY A 76 -2.62 -6.01 14.08
C GLY A 76 -3.94 -5.27 13.84
N GLU A 77 -3.95 -4.19 13.06
CA GLU A 77 -5.18 -3.57 12.58
C GLU A 77 -5.70 -4.29 11.33
N ALA A 78 -7.03 -4.38 11.20
CA ALA A 78 -7.68 -5.10 10.10
C ALA A 78 -7.53 -4.40 8.73
N HIS A 79 -7.32 -3.08 8.73
CA HIS A 79 -7.31 -2.26 7.54
C HIS A 79 -6.08 -1.35 7.50
N CYS A 80 -5.61 -1.04 6.29
CA CYS A 80 -4.59 -0.02 6.10
C CYS A 80 -5.13 1.34 6.56
N SER A 81 -4.28 2.11 7.25
CA SER A 81 -4.62 3.44 7.72
C SER A 81 -4.55 4.46 6.58
N TRP A 82 -3.65 4.25 5.61
CA TRP A 82 -3.40 5.16 4.49
C TRP A 82 -2.91 4.42 3.23
N HIS A 83 -3.02 5.07 2.07
CA HIS A 83 -2.48 4.58 0.80
C HIS A 83 -2.07 5.71 -0.14
N ALA A 84 -1.35 5.37 -1.20
CA ALA A 84 -1.00 6.26 -2.31
C ALA A 84 -0.85 5.46 -3.61
N TYR A 85 -1.30 6.02 -4.74
CA TYR A 85 -1.18 5.41 -6.06
C TYR A 85 0.07 5.92 -6.79
N ARG A 86 0.81 5.03 -7.45
CA ARG A 86 2.03 5.38 -8.20
C ARG A 86 1.67 5.68 -9.64
N ASP A 87 1.84 6.92 -10.10
CA ASP A 87 1.73 7.30 -11.52
C ASP A 87 2.77 6.55 -12.38
N PRO A 88 2.36 5.66 -13.29
CA PRO A 88 3.31 4.95 -14.16
C PRO A 88 3.96 5.88 -15.19
N ALA A 89 3.33 7.00 -15.55
CA ALA A 89 3.86 7.95 -16.54
C ALA A 89 4.92 8.88 -15.92
N THR A 90 4.68 9.39 -14.71
CA THR A 90 5.56 10.36 -14.06
C THR A 90 6.44 9.76 -12.96
N GLY A 91 6.05 8.60 -12.42
CA GLY A 91 6.67 8.00 -11.25
C GLY A 91 6.33 8.71 -9.94
N ALA A 92 5.48 9.73 -9.95
CA ALA A 92 5.01 10.43 -8.76
C ALA A 92 3.95 9.60 -8.01
N TYR A 93 3.63 10.02 -6.78
CA TYR A 93 2.51 9.46 -6.03
C TYR A 93 1.35 10.43 -5.96
N ASP A 94 0.16 9.90 -6.18
CA ASP A 94 -1.09 10.54 -5.78
C ASP A 94 -1.45 10.07 -4.37
N GLY A 95 -1.61 11.02 -3.45
CA GLY A 95 -1.85 10.76 -2.03
C GLY A 95 -0.90 11.56 -1.13
N PRO A 96 -0.85 11.24 0.18
CA PRO A 96 -1.49 10.11 0.83
C PRO A 96 -3.00 10.30 1.03
N PHE A 97 -3.75 9.21 0.89
CA PHE A 97 -5.20 9.14 1.13
C PHE A 97 -5.48 8.26 2.35
N GLN A 98 -6.47 8.64 3.14
CA GLN A 98 -6.86 7.88 4.33
C GLN A 98 -7.62 6.60 3.94
N GLY A 99 -7.34 5.50 4.63
CA GLY A 99 -7.98 4.20 4.44
C GLY A 99 -7.27 3.29 3.43
N CYS A 100 -7.94 2.19 3.08
CA CYS A 100 -7.45 1.23 2.10
C CYS A 100 -7.60 1.78 0.66
N PRO A 101 -6.76 1.32 -0.28
CA PRO A 101 -6.92 1.67 -1.68
C PRO A 101 -8.28 1.20 -2.22
N GLU A 102 -8.91 2.04 -3.03
CA GLU A 102 -10.09 1.65 -3.81
C GLU A 102 -9.62 0.74 -4.95
N LEU A 103 -10.13 -0.48 -4.96
CA LEU A 103 -9.79 -1.49 -5.96
C LEU A 103 -11.05 -2.13 -6.52
N ARG A 104 -11.03 -2.40 -7.83
CA ARG A 104 -12.09 -3.14 -8.52
C ARG A 104 -11.49 -4.21 -9.40
N LEU A 105 -11.81 -5.47 -9.14
CA LEU A 105 -11.42 -6.57 -10.02
C LEU A 105 -12.16 -6.49 -11.36
N LEU A 106 -11.43 -6.84 -12.43
CA LEU A 106 -11.98 -7.08 -13.74
C LEU A 106 -12.01 -8.59 -13.96
N LEU A 107 -13.20 -9.18 -14.09
CA LEU A 107 -13.38 -10.62 -14.10
C LEU A 107 -13.86 -11.14 -15.46
N ASP A 108 -13.46 -12.37 -15.78
CA ASP A 108 -14.06 -13.25 -16.80
C ASP A 108 -14.44 -14.57 -16.12
N GLY A 109 -15.72 -14.71 -15.78
CA GLY A 109 -16.17 -15.74 -14.84
C GLY A 109 -15.48 -15.58 -13.48
N ASP A 110 -14.83 -16.64 -13.00
CA ASP A 110 -14.12 -16.68 -11.71
C ASP A 110 -12.64 -16.31 -11.83
N ARG A 111 -12.20 -15.81 -13.00
CA ARG A 111 -10.80 -15.48 -13.26
C ARG A 111 -10.60 -13.96 -13.35
N ALA A 112 -9.58 -13.45 -12.67
CA ALA A 112 -9.12 -12.08 -12.88
C ALA A 112 -8.53 -11.90 -14.30
N LEU A 113 -9.02 -10.89 -15.01
CA LEU A 113 -8.41 -10.30 -16.20
C LEU A 113 -7.49 -9.12 -15.85
N GLY A 114 -7.58 -8.61 -14.63
CA GLY A 114 -6.89 -7.43 -14.17
C GLY A 114 -7.66 -6.73 -13.07
N PHE A 115 -7.30 -5.47 -12.82
CA PHE A 115 -7.92 -4.66 -11.77
C PHE A 115 -7.83 -3.17 -12.11
N GLU A 116 -8.69 -2.40 -11.47
CA GLU A 116 -8.62 -0.95 -11.45
C GLU A 116 -8.27 -0.48 -10.04
N LEU A 117 -7.49 0.60 -9.98
CA LEU A 117 -7.15 1.31 -8.73
C LEU A 117 -7.68 2.73 -8.79
N GLY A 118 -8.20 3.20 -7.66
CA GLY A 118 -8.74 4.54 -7.51
C GLY A 118 -10.03 4.77 -8.29
N SER A 119 -10.51 6.01 -8.26
CA SER A 119 -11.73 6.44 -8.92
C SER A 119 -11.56 7.81 -9.58
N GLY A 120 -12.48 8.16 -10.48
CA GLY A 120 -12.46 9.44 -11.18
C GLY A 120 -11.17 9.69 -11.95
N SER A 121 -10.54 10.84 -11.74
CA SER A 121 -9.27 11.21 -12.40
C SER A 121 -8.06 10.41 -11.93
N LEU A 122 -8.18 9.69 -10.81
CA LEU A 122 -7.11 8.82 -10.28
C LEU A 122 -7.23 7.38 -10.78
N ALA A 123 -8.32 7.04 -11.48
CA ALA A 123 -8.58 5.68 -11.92
C ALA A 123 -7.48 5.18 -12.86
N ARG A 124 -6.87 4.05 -12.52
CA ARG A 124 -5.88 3.35 -13.35
C ARG A 124 -6.31 1.93 -13.58
N ARG A 125 -6.08 1.43 -14.79
CA ARG A 125 -6.45 0.07 -15.19
C ARG A 125 -5.21 -0.75 -15.49
N PHE A 126 -5.13 -1.93 -14.89
CA PHE A 126 -4.08 -2.92 -15.08
C PHE A 126 -4.70 -4.18 -15.65
N LEU A 127 -4.14 -4.70 -16.75
CA LEU A 127 -4.63 -5.90 -17.42
C LEU A 127 -3.55 -6.97 -17.42
N ILE A 128 -3.96 -8.20 -17.12
CA ILE A 128 -3.11 -9.37 -17.26
C ILE A 128 -2.86 -9.60 -18.77
N PRO A 129 -1.60 -9.72 -19.21
CA PRO A 129 -1.25 -9.92 -20.62
C PRO A 129 -1.86 -11.19 -21.23
#